data_AF-A0AAJ0CBX2-F1
#
_entry.id   AF-A0AAJ0CBX2-F1
#
_cell.length_a   1.000
_cell.length_b   1.000
_cell.length_c   1.000
_cell.angle_alpha   90.00
_cell.angle_beta   90.00
_cell.angle_gamma   90.00
#
_symmetry.space_group_name_H-M   'P 1'
#
loop_
_entity.id
_entity.type
_entity.pdbx_description
1 polymer ?
#
loop_
_entity_poly.entity_id
_entity_poly.type
_entity_poly.pdbx_seq_one_letter_code
_entity_poly.pdbx_strand_id
1 'polypeptide(L)'
;MKLLRALPLQTLLLLSSLIIPSVLSAPAVGGEPMLARSLRARSEKKPSDNKYFHEPGGSEELGHYDKRYFKGAVPYEEHRPALRHLTRSYLTTLRSLGVETWLAHGTLLGWWWNGKIMPWDYDVDVQVSSATLYYLGKNHNNTLHEYRFLDERTGEQRKKTYLLDINPHHVERTRGDGMNVIDARWIDVSNGMFIDITGLAERDPTSHPGIWSCKNYHRYRTRDLYPMRETDFEGVPAKVPYSFDRILTDEYGMKSLVSTEWKGHRWTPEIKEWVKVQEKKS
;
A
#
# COMPACT_ATOMS: atom_id res chain seq x y z
N MET A 1 30.71 42.55 -4.11
CA MET A 1 29.41 41.84 -4.25
C MET A 1 29.70 40.38 -4.60
N LYS A 2 29.63 39.49 -3.60
CA LYS A 2 29.84 38.04 -3.76
C LYS A 2 28.47 37.35 -3.81
N LEU A 3 28.23 36.57 -4.87
CA LEU A 3 27.07 35.71 -5.04
C LEU A 3 27.20 34.48 -4.11
N LEU A 4 26.18 34.26 -3.28
CA LEU A 4 26.02 33.06 -2.46
C LEU A 4 25.14 32.05 -3.19
N ARG A 5 25.72 30.86 -3.43
CA ARG A 5 25.03 29.64 -3.84
C ARG A 5 24.34 29.03 -2.62
N ALA A 6 23.07 28.61 -2.75
CA ALA A 6 22.38 27.81 -1.76
C ALA A 6 22.26 26.36 -2.24
N LEU A 7 22.72 25.43 -1.40
CA LEU A 7 22.61 23.97 -1.51
C LEU A 7 21.21 23.48 -1.06
N PRO A 8 20.74 22.31 -1.51
CA PRO A 8 19.42 21.79 -1.16
C PRO A 8 19.42 21.08 0.21
N LEU A 9 18.35 21.31 0.97
CA LEU A 9 18.12 20.78 2.31
C LEU A 9 17.67 19.31 2.24
N GLN A 10 18.42 18.45 2.92
CA GLN A 10 18.16 17.02 3.08
C GLN A 10 17.02 16.73 4.08
N THR A 11 16.26 15.68 3.74
CA THR A 11 15.54 14.72 4.59
C THR A 11 15.51 14.96 6.10
N LEU A 12 14.30 15.18 6.65
CA LEU A 12 14.03 15.22 8.08
C LEU A 12 13.49 13.85 8.57
N LEU A 13 14.35 13.09 9.22
CA LEU A 13 13.98 11.95 10.09
C LEU A 13 13.85 12.51 11.52
N LEU A 14 12.63 12.53 12.07
CA LEU A 14 12.37 12.93 13.45
C LEU A 14 12.44 11.71 14.37
N LEU A 15 13.59 11.52 15.01
CA LEU A 15 13.76 10.71 16.22
C LEU A 15 13.55 11.61 17.44
N SER A 16 12.46 11.41 18.19
CA SER A 16 12.21 12.11 19.44
C SER A 16 12.97 11.45 20.60
N SER A 17 14.00 12.13 21.11
CA SER A 17 14.65 11.79 22.38
C SER A 17 13.92 12.44 23.56
N LEU A 18 13.60 11.63 24.58
CA LEU A 18 13.07 12.08 25.86
C LEU A 18 14.15 12.82 26.67
N ILE A 19 13.83 14.02 27.13
CA ILE A 19 14.63 14.79 28.11
C ILE A 19 14.07 14.46 29.51
N ILE A 20 14.91 13.97 30.40
CA ILE A 20 14.62 13.83 31.84
C ILE A 20 15.31 15.00 32.56
N PRO A 21 14.62 15.80 33.38
CA PRO A 21 15.28 16.79 34.21
C PRO A 21 15.88 16.16 35.47
N SER A 22 17.12 16.54 35.74
CA SER A 22 17.91 16.24 36.93
C SER A 22 17.52 17.11 38.13
N VAL A 23 17.53 16.53 39.33
CA VAL A 23 17.46 17.26 40.61
C VAL A 23 18.52 16.69 41.55
N LEU A 24 19.46 17.53 42.01
CA LEU A 24 20.38 17.34 43.15
C LEU A 24 19.68 17.91 44.42
N SER A 25 19.92 17.55 45.68
CA SER A 25 20.69 16.55 46.44
C SER A 25 20.34 16.77 47.93
N ALA A 26 20.37 15.74 48.80
CA ALA A 26 21.10 15.72 50.10
C ALA A 26 20.69 14.52 51.02
N PRO A 27 21.53 14.11 52.01
CA PRO A 27 21.74 12.70 52.38
C PRO A 27 21.23 12.28 53.78
N ALA A 28 21.18 10.95 54.06
CA ALA A 28 21.80 10.32 55.25
C ALA A 28 21.52 8.79 55.41
N VAL A 29 22.61 8.02 55.50
CA VAL A 29 22.94 6.92 56.45
C VAL A 29 22.03 5.68 56.63
N GLY A 30 22.63 4.48 56.43
CA GLY A 30 22.24 3.23 57.11
C GLY A 30 22.49 1.95 56.30
N GLY A 31 23.41 1.08 56.76
CA GLY A 31 23.94 -0.09 56.03
C GLY A 31 23.02 -1.33 55.88
N GLU A 32 23.42 -2.20 54.96
CA GLU A 32 22.77 -3.47 54.56
C GLU A 32 22.85 -4.60 55.63
N PRO A 33 22.14 -5.74 55.45
CA PRO A 33 22.72 -6.82 54.63
C PRO A 33 21.76 -7.54 53.66
N MET A 34 22.38 -8.06 52.59
CA MET A 34 21.91 -9.06 51.62
C MET A 34 20.85 -10.06 52.13
N LEU A 35 19.71 -10.15 51.44
CA LEU A 35 18.99 -11.42 51.28
C LEU A 35 18.11 -11.45 50.01
N ALA A 36 18.35 -12.48 49.19
CA ALA A 36 17.44 -13.03 48.17
C ALA A 36 16.99 -12.10 47.02
N ARG A 37 17.93 -11.75 46.14
CA ARG A 37 17.61 -11.34 44.76
C ARG A 37 17.13 -12.57 43.98
N SER A 38 15.85 -12.93 44.13
CA SER A 38 15.22 -13.94 43.28
C SER A 38 15.28 -13.46 41.84
N LEU A 39 16.06 -14.14 41.01
CA LEU A 39 15.99 -14.00 39.56
C LEU A 39 14.62 -14.53 39.11
N ARG A 40 13.59 -13.69 39.20
CA ARG A 40 12.42 -13.85 38.33
C ARG A 40 12.91 -13.54 36.93
N ALA A 41 13.33 -14.59 36.23
CA ALA A 41 13.37 -14.58 34.79
C ALA A 41 11.97 -14.17 34.33
N ARG A 42 11.81 -12.90 33.92
CA ARG A 42 10.71 -12.51 33.07
C ARG A 42 10.90 -13.37 31.82
N SER A 43 10.07 -14.40 31.70
CA SER A 43 9.78 -15.00 30.42
C SER A 43 9.26 -13.85 29.55
N GLU A 44 10.14 -13.29 28.72
CA GLU A 44 9.73 -12.51 27.58
C GLU A 44 8.89 -13.47 26.73
N LYS A 45 7.56 -13.37 26.86
CA LYS A 45 6.66 -14.00 25.90
C LYS A 45 7.09 -13.46 24.54
N LYS A 46 7.61 -14.34 23.67
CA LYS A 46 7.76 -14.02 22.25
C LYS A 46 6.43 -13.39 21.81
N PRO A 47 6.45 -12.23 21.13
CA PRO A 47 5.23 -11.63 20.61
C PRO A 47 4.47 -12.72 19.86
N SER A 48 3.18 -12.93 20.18
CA SER A 48 2.35 -13.80 19.38
C SER A 48 2.38 -13.25 17.96
N ASP A 49 2.76 -14.08 16.99
CA ASP A 49 2.75 -13.69 15.58
C ASP A 49 1.28 -13.58 15.12
N ASN A 50 0.67 -12.43 15.41
CA ASN A 50 -0.72 -12.11 15.11
C ASN A 50 -0.86 -11.50 13.71
N LYS A 51 0.21 -11.45 12.93
CA LYS A 51 0.17 -10.96 11.56
C LYS A 51 -0.59 -11.98 10.72
N TYR A 52 -1.60 -11.54 9.97
CA TYR A 52 -2.33 -12.44 9.09
C TYR A 52 -1.61 -12.68 7.77
N PHE A 53 -1.20 -11.59 7.11
CA PHE A 53 -0.52 -11.63 5.83
C PHE A 53 1.00 -11.64 6.01
N HIS A 54 1.67 -12.59 5.37
CA HIS A 54 3.12 -12.72 5.45
C HIS A 54 3.76 -12.64 4.08
N GLU A 55 4.83 -11.87 4.01
CA GLU A 55 5.66 -11.67 2.82
C GLU A 55 7.00 -12.40 3.02
N PRO A 56 7.68 -12.81 1.94
CA PRO A 56 9.07 -13.26 2.02
C PRO A 56 9.98 -12.22 2.69
N GLY A 57 9.76 -10.93 2.39
CA GLY A 57 10.53 -9.81 2.95
C GLY A 57 11.98 -9.75 2.48
N GLY A 58 12.77 -8.86 3.08
CA GLY A 58 14.21 -8.72 2.79
C GLY A 58 14.57 -7.67 1.72
N SER A 59 13.60 -7.22 0.92
CA SER A 59 13.70 -6.05 0.05
C SER A 59 12.32 -5.39 -0.13
N GLU A 60 12.28 -4.18 -0.69
CA GLU A 60 11.04 -3.48 -1.07
C GLU A 60 10.19 -4.36 -1.99
N GLU A 61 10.77 -4.85 -3.10
CA GLU A 61 10.13 -5.76 -4.05
C GLU A 61 9.55 -7.02 -3.37
N LEU A 62 10.30 -7.67 -2.49
CA LEU A 62 9.87 -8.91 -1.83
C LEU A 62 8.78 -8.68 -0.77
N GLY A 63 8.50 -7.43 -0.41
CA GLY A 63 7.36 -7.03 0.39
C GLY A 63 6.02 -7.08 -0.36
N HIS A 64 6.03 -7.28 -1.67
CA HIS A 64 4.83 -7.28 -2.51
C HIS A 64 4.46 -8.68 -3.05
N TYR A 65 4.89 -9.71 -2.33
CA TYR A 65 4.57 -11.11 -2.62
C TYR A 65 3.99 -11.82 -1.40
N ASP A 66 2.95 -12.62 -1.60
CA ASP A 66 2.39 -13.50 -0.57
C ASP A 66 3.30 -14.72 -0.41
N LYS A 67 3.78 -14.93 0.82
CA LYS A 67 4.75 -15.98 1.14
C LYS A 67 4.24 -17.39 0.82
N ARG A 68 2.93 -17.63 0.81
CA ARG A 68 2.34 -18.95 0.52
C ARG A 68 2.50 -19.33 -0.95
N TYR A 69 2.54 -18.35 -1.84
CA TYR A 69 2.57 -18.54 -3.30
C TYR A 69 3.87 -18.07 -3.96
N PHE A 70 4.77 -17.45 -3.19
CA PHE A 70 6.06 -16.98 -3.67
C PHE A 70 6.94 -18.12 -4.17
N LYS A 71 7.41 -18.01 -5.42
CA LYS A 71 8.31 -18.98 -6.06
C LYS A 71 9.61 -18.37 -6.58
N GLY A 72 9.82 -17.08 -6.34
CA GLY A 72 10.88 -16.28 -6.92
C GLY A 72 10.33 -14.94 -7.42
N ALA A 73 11.14 -13.90 -7.34
CA ALA A 73 10.79 -12.58 -7.83
C ALA A 73 10.60 -12.62 -9.36
N VAL A 74 9.52 -12.02 -9.84
CA VAL A 74 9.27 -11.83 -11.27
C VAL A 74 10.31 -10.85 -11.81
N PRO A 75 11.00 -11.15 -12.94
CA PRO A 75 11.99 -10.24 -13.51
C PRO A 75 11.44 -8.85 -13.77
N TYR A 76 12.30 -7.83 -13.69
CA TYR A 76 11.92 -6.44 -13.89
C TYR A 76 11.22 -6.17 -15.24
N GLU A 77 11.53 -6.88 -16.31
CA GLU A 77 10.83 -6.65 -17.59
C GLU A 77 9.43 -7.30 -17.62
N GLU A 78 9.15 -8.23 -16.70
CA GLU A 78 7.92 -9.02 -16.63
C GLU A 78 6.96 -8.58 -15.50
N HIS A 79 7.45 -7.82 -14.50
CA HIS A 79 6.62 -7.41 -13.34
C HIS A 79 5.42 -6.56 -13.77
N ARG A 80 5.61 -5.56 -14.64
CA ARG A 80 4.52 -4.68 -15.08
C ARG A 80 3.44 -5.42 -15.88
N PRO A 81 3.78 -6.29 -16.86
CA PRO A 81 2.79 -7.20 -17.46
C PRO A 81 2.04 -8.06 -16.44
N ALA A 82 2.73 -8.60 -15.42
CA ALA A 82 2.10 -9.39 -14.36
C ALA A 82 1.11 -8.57 -13.53
N LEU A 83 1.51 -7.38 -13.07
CA LEU A 83 0.65 -6.44 -12.33
C LEU A 83 -0.53 -5.95 -13.17
N ARG A 84 -0.34 -5.78 -14.49
CA ARG A 84 -1.42 -5.44 -15.42
C ARG A 84 -2.48 -6.54 -15.46
N HIS A 85 -2.09 -7.81 -15.60
CA HIS A 85 -3.04 -8.92 -15.59
C HIS A 85 -3.74 -9.06 -14.23
N LEU A 86 -2.99 -8.91 -13.15
CA LEU A 86 -3.50 -8.88 -11.78
C LEU A 86 -4.57 -7.78 -11.61
N THR A 87 -4.27 -6.55 -12.00
CA THR A 87 -5.19 -5.41 -11.93
C THR A 87 -6.43 -5.59 -12.80
N ARG A 88 -6.25 -6.00 -14.06
CA ARG A 88 -7.36 -6.27 -14.97
C ARG A 88 -8.30 -7.34 -14.42
N SER A 89 -7.74 -8.42 -13.88
CA SER A 89 -8.52 -9.50 -13.28
C SER A 89 -9.34 -9.02 -12.07
N TYR A 90 -8.74 -8.20 -11.21
CA TYR A 90 -9.42 -7.63 -10.05
C TYR A 90 -10.56 -6.70 -10.45
N LEU A 91 -10.28 -5.67 -11.25
CA LEU A 91 -11.29 -4.66 -11.62
C LEU A 91 -12.46 -5.27 -12.39
N THR A 92 -12.20 -6.20 -13.31
CA THR A 92 -13.24 -6.89 -14.06
C THR A 92 -14.08 -7.81 -13.18
N THR A 93 -13.45 -8.55 -12.26
CA THR A 93 -14.17 -9.41 -11.31
C THR A 93 -15.06 -8.58 -10.40
N LEU A 94 -14.52 -7.57 -9.72
CA LEU A 94 -15.30 -6.76 -8.77
C LEU A 94 -16.46 -6.04 -9.46
N ARG A 95 -16.25 -5.56 -10.70
CA ARG A 95 -17.33 -5.02 -11.54
C ARG A 95 -18.41 -6.06 -11.84
N SER A 96 -18.04 -7.30 -12.20
CA SER A 96 -19.01 -8.38 -12.46
C SER A 96 -19.81 -8.78 -11.22
N LEU A 97 -19.23 -8.63 -10.03
CA LEU A 97 -19.89 -8.86 -8.74
C LEU A 97 -20.77 -7.68 -8.30
N GLY A 98 -20.78 -6.57 -9.03
CA GLY A 98 -21.47 -5.35 -8.65
C GLY A 98 -20.85 -4.66 -7.43
N VAL A 99 -19.57 -4.89 -7.17
CA VAL A 99 -18.86 -4.37 -6.01
C VAL A 99 -18.06 -3.12 -6.37
N GLU A 100 -18.29 -2.03 -5.64
CA GLU A 100 -17.57 -0.77 -5.81
C GLU A 100 -16.18 -0.81 -5.14
N THR A 101 -15.17 -0.43 -5.92
CA THR A 101 -13.75 -0.27 -5.53
C THR A 101 -13.17 0.89 -6.33
N TRP A 102 -12.11 1.53 -5.84
CA TRP A 102 -11.41 2.61 -6.56
C TRP A 102 -9.89 2.52 -6.36
N LEU A 103 -9.15 3.13 -7.29
CA LEU A 103 -7.69 3.20 -7.25
C LEU A 103 -7.22 4.14 -6.13
N ALA A 104 -6.13 3.78 -5.45
CA ALA A 104 -5.55 4.58 -4.37
C ALA A 104 -4.02 4.68 -4.49
N HIS A 105 -3.42 5.55 -3.68
CA HIS A 105 -1.97 5.62 -3.49
C HIS A 105 -1.18 5.68 -4.81
N GLY A 106 -0.12 4.87 -4.97
CA GLY A 106 0.74 4.85 -6.15
C GLY A 106 -0.03 4.43 -7.41
N THR A 107 -1.03 3.57 -7.27
CA THR A 107 -1.89 3.14 -8.38
C THR A 107 -2.71 4.30 -8.94
N LEU A 108 -3.25 5.16 -8.07
CA LEU A 108 -3.95 6.38 -8.48
C LEU A 108 -2.99 7.38 -9.15
N LEU A 109 -1.74 7.45 -8.68
CA LEU A 109 -0.71 8.30 -9.31
C LEU A 109 -0.34 7.79 -10.71
N GLY A 110 -0.20 6.48 -10.90
CA GLY A 110 0.01 5.89 -12.23
C GLY A 110 -1.17 6.17 -13.17
N TRP A 111 -2.39 6.09 -12.65
CA TRP A 111 -3.58 6.48 -13.40
C TRP A 111 -3.53 7.93 -13.88
N TRP A 112 -3.11 8.87 -13.01
CA TRP A 112 -3.00 10.29 -13.36
C TRP A 112 -2.10 10.56 -14.57
N TRP A 113 -0.99 9.83 -14.72
CA TRP A 113 -0.04 10.05 -15.81
C TRP A 113 -0.55 9.54 -17.16
N ASN A 114 -0.91 8.27 -17.25
CA ASN A 114 -1.38 7.67 -18.51
C ASN A 114 -2.39 6.54 -18.34
N GLY A 115 -3.01 6.41 -17.17
CA GLY A 115 -3.93 5.29 -16.94
C GLY A 115 -3.20 3.94 -16.85
N LYS A 116 -1.91 3.90 -16.49
CA LYS A 116 -1.12 2.67 -16.40
C LYS A 116 -0.31 2.60 -15.12
N ILE A 117 0.11 1.40 -14.78
CA ILE A 117 1.05 1.11 -13.69
C ILE A 117 2.40 1.73 -14.06
N MET A 118 3.03 2.40 -13.09
CA MET A 118 4.32 3.05 -13.31
C MET A 118 5.41 1.99 -13.49
N PRO A 119 6.42 2.21 -14.34
CA PRO A 119 7.41 1.17 -14.66
C PRO A 119 8.29 0.68 -13.49
N TRP A 120 8.30 1.38 -12.36
CA TRP A 120 9.11 1.05 -11.19
C TRP A 120 8.28 0.58 -9.99
N ASP A 121 6.95 0.58 -10.11
CA ASP A 121 6.06 0.17 -9.02
C ASP A 121 5.96 -1.36 -8.98
N TYR A 122 6.00 -1.92 -7.77
CA TYR A 122 5.86 -3.36 -7.53
C TYR A 122 4.52 -3.73 -6.86
N ASP A 123 3.78 -2.73 -6.42
CA ASP A 123 2.50 -2.83 -5.74
C ASP A 123 1.34 -2.25 -6.56
N VAL A 124 0.16 -2.70 -6.19
CA VAL A 124 -1.11 -2.11 -6.62
C VAL A 124 -1.98 -1.96 -5.37
N ASP A 125 -2.51 -0.77 -5.19
CA ASP A 125 -3.34 -0.39 -4.05
C ASP A 125 -4.72 0.03 -4.52
N VAL A 126 -5.72 -0.55 -3.88
CA VAL A 126 -7.11 -0.19 -4.08
C VAL A 126 -7.81 -0.02 -2.75
N GLN A 127 -8.90 0.73 -2.79
CA GLN A 127 -9.72 0.97 -1.62
C GLN A 127 -11.17 0.62 -1.89
N VAL A 128 -11.84 0.21 -0.83
CA VAL A 128 -13.26 -0.13 -0.79
C VAL A 128 -13.87 0.41 0.50
N SER A 129 -15.19 0.53 0.56
CA SER A 129 -15.86 0.85 1.83
C SER A 129 -15.75 -0.33 2.81
N SER A 130 -15.76 -0.07 4.12
CA SER A 130 -15.81 -1.17 5.11
C SER A 130 -17.08 -2.01 5.02
N ALA A 131 -18.20 -1.43 4.54
CA ALA A 131 -19.41 -2.19 4.24
C ALA A 131 -19.18 -3.18 3.08
N THR A 132 -18.46 -2.73 2.05
CA THR A 132 -18.01 -3.59 0.94
C THR A 132 -17.10 -4.71 1.43
N LEU A 133 -16.11 -4.42 2.28
CA LEU A 133 -15.26 -5.47 2.87
C LEU A 133 -16.05 -6.49 3.67
N TYR A 134 -17.01 -6.04 4.47
CA TYR A 134 -17.87 -6.94 5.22
C TYR A 134 -18.66 -7.87 4.29
N TYR A 135 -19.21 -7.31 3.20
CA TYR A 135 -19.89 -8.11 2.17
C TYR A 135 -18.95 -9.12 1.49
N LEU A 136 -17.76 -8.71 1.08
CA LEU A 136 -16.75 -9.60 0.49
C LEU A 136 -16.31 -10.69 1.47
N GLY A 137 -16.04 -10.33 2.72
CA GLY A 137 -15.68 -11.24 3.80
C GLY A 137 -16.73 -12.32 4.04
N LYS A 138 -18.01 -11.95 4.00
CA LYS A 138 -19.12 -12.87 4.24
C LYS A 138 -19.44 -13.78 3.06
N ASN A 139 -19.31 -13.29 1.82
CA ASN A 139 -19.85 -13.97 0.64
C ASN A 139 -18.79 -14.47 -0.35
N HIS A 140 -17.59 -13.89 -0.35
CA HIS A 140 -16.56 -14.11 -1.36
C HIS A 140 -15.16 -14.39 -0.79
N ASN A 141 -15.01 -14.48 0.54
CA ASN A 141 -13.71 -14.78 1.14
C ASN A 141 -13.21 -16.17 0.71
N ASN A 142 -11.90 -16.27 0.46
CA ASN A 142 -11.21 -17.49 0.07
C ASN A 142 -11.75 -18.12 -1.22
N THR A 143 -12.19 -17.28 -2.17
CA THR A 143 -12.68 -17.70 -3.48
C THR A 143 -11.61 -17.56 -4.54
N LEU A 144 -11.58 -18.50 -5.48
CA LEU A 144 -10.66 -18.50 -6.63
C LEU A 144 -11.39 -18.01 -7.89
N HIS A 145 -10.73 -17.14 -8.64
CA HIS A 145 -11.27 -16.51 -9.83
C HIS A 145 -10.36 -16.77 -11.02
N GLU A 146 -10.90 -17.35 -12.09
CA GLU A 146 -10.17 -17.60 -13.34
C GLU A 146 -10.25 -16.35 -14.23
N TYR A 147 -9.11 -15.88 -14.69
CA TYR A 147 -8.98 -14.78 -15.63
C TYR A 147 -8.29 -15.26 -16.90
N ARG A 148 -8.94 -15.04 -18.04
CA ARG A 148 -8.43 -15.42 -19.36
C ARG A 148 -7.99 -14.18 -20.11
N PHE A 149 -6.86 -14.29 -20.79
CA PHE A 149 -6.30 -13.21 -21.60
C PHE A 149 -5.58 -13.75 -22.82
N LEU A 150 -5.41 -12.90 -23.82
CA LEU A 150 -4.56 -13.18 -24.97
C LEU A 150 -3.14 -12.75 -24.63
N ASP A 151 -2.18 -13.66 -24.77
CA ASP A 151 -0.76 -13.34 -24.67
C ASP A 151 -0.36 -12.49 -25.88
N GLU A 152 0.05 -11.24 -25.65
CA GLU A 152 0.34 -10.27 -26.72
C GLU A 152 1.55 -10.68 -27.59
N ARG A 153 2.45 -11.53 -27.07
CA ARG A 153 3.65 -11.97 -27.79
C ARG A 153 3.40 -13.19 -28.66
N THR A 154 2.60 -14.12 -28.17
CA THR A 154 2.35 -15.42 -28.84
C THR A 154 0.99 -15.49 -29.54
N GLY A 155 0.05 -14.62 -29.18
CA GLY A 155 -1.33 -14.67 -29.66
C GLY A 155 -2.14 -15.85 -29.08
N GLU A 156 -1.60 -16.57 -28.10
CA GLU A 156 -2.27 -17.72 -27.49
C GLU A 156 -3.18 -17.29 -26.33
N GLN A 157 -4.31 -17.98 -26.17
CA GLN A 157 -5.11 -17.82 -24.96
C GLN A 157 -4.36 -18.41 -23.76
N ARG A 158 -4.21 -17.59 -22.73
CA ARG A 158 -3.66 -17.96 -21.43
C ARG A 158 -4.71 -17.74 -20.35
N LYS A 159 -4.48 -18.40 -19.22
CA LYS A 159 -5.31 -18.22 -18.03
C LYS A 159 -4.46 -18.10 -16.78
N LYS A 160 -4.95 -17.32 -15.83
CA LYS A 160 -4.41 -17.20 -14.47
C LYS A 160 -5.55 -17.39 -13.48
N THR A 161 -5.19 -17.80 -12.27
CA THR A 161 -6.12 -17.95 -11.15
C THR A 161 -5.70 -16.99 -10.06
N TYR A 162 -6.68 -16.29 -9.50
CA TYR A 162 -6.46 -15.33 -8.44
C TYR A 162 -7.31 -15.67 -7.23
N LEU A 163 -6.75 -15.49 -6.03
CA LEU A 163 -7.41 -15.71 -4.75
C LEU A 163 -7.85 -14.36 -4.17
N LEU A 164 -9.13 -14.23 -3.83
CA LEU A 164 -9.59 -13.17 -2.92
C LEU A 164 -9.46 -13.66 -1.48
N ASP A 165 -8.54 -13.07 -0.73
CA ASP A 165 -8.27 -13.43 0.67
C ASP A 165 -8.57 -12.25 1.59
N ILE A 166 -9.53 -12.41 2.50
CA ILE A 166 -9.99 -11.37 3.42
C ILE A 166 -9.42 -11.62 4.80
N ASN A 167 -8.68 -10.64 5.32
CA ASN A 167 -8.13 -10.70 6.67
C ASN A 167 -9.27 -10.77 7.70
N PRO A 168 -9.29 -11.76 8.61
CA PRO A 168 -10.29 -11.84 9.69
C PRO A 168 -10.37 -10.56 10.54
N HIS A 169 -9.28 -9.81 10.65
CA HIS A 169 -9.21 -8.54 11.37
C HIS A 169 -9.82 -7.36 10.59
N HIS A 170 -10.39 -7.54 9.39
CA HIS A 170 -10.99 -6.43 8.60
C HIS A 170 -12.14 -5.71 9.32
N VAL A 171 -12.81 -6.39 10.25
CA VAL A 171 -13.89 -5.81 11.08
C VAL A 171 -13.37 -4.83 12.13
N GLU A 172 -12.07 -4.88 12.44
CA GLU A 172 -11.47 -4.02 13.46
C GLU A 172 -11.40 -2.57 13.00
N ARG A 173 -11.88 -1.67 13.87
CA ARG A 173 -11.88 -0.23 13.59
C ARG A 173 -10.59 0.48 13.99
N THR A 174 -9.73 -0.11 14.78
CA THR A 174 -8.48 0.52 15.21
C THR A 174 -7.28 -0.11 14.50
N ARG A 175 -6.13 0.56 14.55
CA ARG A 175 -4.87 0.03 14.02
C ARG A 175 -4.35 -1.18 14.81
N GLY A 176 -4.74 -1.31 16.08
CA GLY A 176 -4.21 -2.33 16.98
C GLY A 176 -2.70 -2.23 17.13
N ASP A 177 -2.03 -3.38 17.03
CA ASP A 177 -0.57 -3.53 17.04
C ASP A 177 0.10 -3.10 15.72
N GLY A 178 -0.68 -2.73 14.69
CA GLY A 178 -0.19 -2.35 13.38
C GLY A 178 0.17 -3.52 12.45
N MET A 179 -0.07 -4.77 12.87
CA MET A 179 0.24 -5.95 12.06
C MET A 179 -0.84 -6.28 11.03
N ASN A 180 -2.08 -5.81 11.25
CA ASN A 180 -3.26 -6.11 10.43
C ASN A 180 -3.91 -4.85 9.82
N VAL A 181 -3.06 -3.99 9.26
CA VAL A 181 -3.49 -2.73 8.61
C VAL A 181 -4.18 -2.98 7.27
N ILE A 182 -3.73 -3.99 6.51
CA ILE A 182 -4.34 -4.40 5.25
C ILE A 182 -5.50 -5.36 5.52
N ASP A 183 -6.64 -5.07 4.90
CA ASP A 183 -7.91 -5.74 5.17
C ASP A 183 -8.17 -6.93 4.24
N ALA A 184 -7.63 -6.91 3.02
CA ALA A 184 -7.76 -8.00 2.06
C ALA A 184 -6.68 -7.96 0.99
N ARG A 185 -6.50 -9.08 0.30
CA ARG A 185 -5.61 -9.20 -0.86
C ARG A 185 -6.28 -9.91 -2.03
N TRP A 186 -5.93 -9.47 -3.23
CA TRP A 186 -6.17 -10.21 -4.46
C TRP A 186 -4.86 -10.80 -4.95
N ILE A 187 -4.69 -12.12 -4.88
CA ILE A 187 -3.37 -12.78 -4.96
C ILE A 187 -3.28 -13.63 -6.22
N ASP A 188 -2.23 -13.46 -7.02
CA ASP A 188 -1.87 -14.41 -8.08
C ASP A 188 -1.27 -15.68 -7.47
N VAL A 189 -2.00 -16.80 -7.53
CA VAL A 189 -1.55 -18.07 -6.91
C VAL A 189 -0.38 -18.72 -7.66
N SER A 190 -0.02 -18.20 -8.85
CA SER A 190 1.07 -18.74 -9.64
C SER A 190 2.44 -18.23 -9.17
N ASN A 191 2.55 -16.97 -8.72
CA ASN A 191 3.81 -16.32 -8.34
C ASN A 191 3.77 -15.57 -6.99
N GLY A 192 2.59 -15.32 -6.43
CA GLY A 192 2.38 -14.63 -5.16
C GLY A 192 2.22 -13.12 -5.22
N MET A 193 2.31 -12.46 -6.37
CA MET A 193 2.05 -11.01 -6.46
C MET A 193 0.59 -10.72 -6.07
N PHE A 194 0.35 -9.59 -5.43
CA PHE A 194 -1.00 -9.24 -4.95
C PHE A 194 -1.35 -7.76 -5.09
N ILE A 195 -2.64 -7.48 -5.00
CA ILE A 195 -3.20 -6.14 -4.77
C ILE A 195 -3.56 -6.03 -3.30
N ASP A 196 -3.12 -4.97 -2.64
CA ASP A 196 -3.57 -4.64 -1.28
C ASP A 196 -4.91 -3.90 -1.36
N ILE A 197 -5.90 -4.41 -0.63
CA ILE A 197 -7.26 -3.88 -0.58
C ILE A 197 -7.48 -3.30 0.82
N THR A 198 -7.68 -1.98 0.89
CA THR A 198 -7.84 -1.25 2.16
C THR A 198 -9.25 -0.73 2.36
N GLY A 199 -9.80 -0.92 3.56
CA GLY A 199 -11.14 -0.50 3.95
C GLY A 199 -11.19 0.92 4.50
N LEU A 200 -12.06 1.75 3.91
CA LEU A 200 -12.42 3.06 4.46
C LEU A 200 -13.76 3.02 5.19
N ALA A 201 -13.80 3.68 6.35
CA ALA A 201 -15.03 3.97 7.09
C ALA A 201 -14.93 5.31 7.80
N GLU A 202 -16.08 5.88 8.15
CA GLU A 202 -16.14 6.92 9.18
C GLU A 202 -15.88 6.28 10.55
N ARG A 203 -14.63 6.34 11.00
CA ARG A 203 -14.17 5.67 12.23
C ARG A 203 -14.46 6.48 13.49
N ASP A 204 -14.60 7.79 13.38
CA ASP A 204 -14.90 8.72 14.49
C ASP A 204 -15.90 9.80 14.03
N PRO A 205 -17.15 9.42 13.72
CA PRO A 205 -18.15 10.35 13.19
C PRO A 205 -18.60 11.39 14.23
N THR A 206 -18.45 11.11 15.53
CA THR A 206 -18.82 12.06 16.59
C THR A 206 -17.87 13.25 16.63
N SER A 207 -16.57 13.01 16.54
CA SER A 207 -15.57 14.10 16.61
C SER A 207 -15.17 14.62 15.22
N HIS A 208 -15.26 13.78 14.18
CA HIS A 208 -14.84 14.07 12.81
C HIS A 208 -15.89 13.58 11.78
N PRO A 209 -17.12 14.12 11.80
CA PRO A 209 -18.18 13.70 10.87
C PRO A 209 -17.75 13.89 9.41
N GLY A 210 -18.07 12.92 8.55
CA GLY A 210 -17.75 12.98 7.13
C GLY A 210 -16.28 12.76 6.78
N ILE A 211 -15.44 12.35 7.75
CA ILE A 211 -14.06 11.93 7.52
C ILE A 211 -13.97 10.41 7.48
N TRP A 212 -13.61 9.90 6.30
CA TRP A 212 -13.35 8.49 6.05
C TRP A 212 -11.87 8.21 6.33
N SER A 213 -11.58 7.09 6.99
CA SER A 213 -10.20 6.70 7.26
C SER A 213 -9.97 5.19 7.24
N CYS A 214 -8.73 4.83 6.89
CA CYS A 214 -8.22 3.47 7.03
C CYS A 214 -7.49 3.28 8.36
N LYS A 215 -7.07 2.04 8.64
CA LYS A 215 -6.27 1.68 9.83
C LYS A 215 -4.88 2.33 9.85
N ASN A 216 -4.36 2.75 8.69
CA ASN A 216 -3.05 3.42 8.59
C ASN A 216 -3.12 4.94 8.71
N TYR A 217 -4.25 5.50 9.14
CA TYR A 217 -4.45 6.94 9.34
C TYR A 217 -4.51 7.81 8.07
N HIS A 218 -4.63 7.23 6.87
CA HIS A 218 -5.08 7.98 5.71
C HIS A 218 -6.52 8.47 5.95
N ARG A 219 -6.76 9.76 5.70
CA ARG A 219 -8.03 10.43 5.97
C ARG A 219 -8.50 11.18 4.72
N TYR A 220 -9.77 11.02 4.40
CA TYR A 220 -10.40 11.65 3.24
C TYR A 220 -11.71 12.28 3.68
N ARG A 221 -12.04 13.44 3.12
CA ARG A 221 -13.41 13.98 3.29
C ARG A 221 -14.34 13.22 2.37
N THR A 222 -15.58 13.05 2.78
CA THR A 222 -16.63 12.42 1.94
C THR A 222 -16.70 13.05 0.55
N ARG A 223 -16.62 14.38 0.45
CA ARG A 223 -16.60 15.13 -0.81
C ARG A 223 -15.35 14.95 -1.68
N ASP A 224 -14.26 14.47 -1.09
CA ASP A 224 -13.03 14.19 -1.84
C ASP A 224 -13.12 12.80 -2.50
N LEU A 225 -13.91 11.88 -1.94
CA LEU A 225 -14.16 10.54 -2.47
C LEU A 225 -15.36 10.48 -3.43
N TYR A 226 -16.50 11.03 -3.02
CA TYR A 226 -17.79 10.81 -3.69
C TYR A 226 -18.36 12.08 -4.35
N PRO A 227 -19.12 11.94 -5.46
CA PRO A 227 -19.29 10.71 -6.24
C PRO A 227 -17.99 10.35 -6.97
N MET A 228 -17.65 9.06 -6.99
CA MET A 228 -16.46 8.60 -7.71
C MET A 228 -16.61 8.82 -9.22
N ARG A 229 -15.48 8.96 -9.90
CA ARG A 229 -15.42 9.17 -11.35
C ARG A 229 -15.10 7.85 -12.06
N GLU A 230 -15.92 7.48 -13.04
CA GLU A 230 -15.61 6.38 -13.96
C GLU A 230 -14.48 6.80 -14.91
N THR A 231 -13.58 5.86 -15.19
CA THR A 231 -12.41 6.05 -16.05
C THR A 231 -11.91 4.69 -16.53
N ASP A 232 -10.73 4.65 -17.15
CA ASP A 232 -10.04 3.41 -17.51
C ASP A 232 -8.66 3.36 -16.85
N PHE A 233 -8.26 2.16 -16.43
CA PHE A 233 -6.92 1.89 -15.94
C PHE A 233 -6.44 0.56 -16.48
N GLU A 234 -5.23 0.53 -17.02
CA GLU A 234 -4.69 -0.61 -17.77
C GLU A 234 -5.63 -1.09 -18.89
N GLY A 235 -6.43 -0.19 -19.46
CA GLY A 235 -7.38 -0.51 -20.55
C GLY A 235 -8.64 -1.27 -20.11
N VAL A 236 -8.96 -1.31 -18.81
CA VAL A 236 -10.26 -1.77 -18.32
C VAL A 236 -10.96 -0.68 -17.50
N PRO A 237 -12.30 -0.68 -17.44
CA PRO A 237 -13.05 0.31 -16.68
C PRO A 237 -12.73 0.30 -15.17
N ALA A 238 -12.42 1.46 -14.62
CA ALA A 238 -12.01 1.69 -13.23
C ALA A 238 -12.75 2.89 -12.62
N LYS A 239 -12.62 3.06 -11.30
CA LYS A 239 -13.09 4.25 -10.57
C LYS A 239 -11.95 4.94 -9.85
N VAL A 240 -12.05 6.26 -9.75
CA VAL A 240 -11.14 7.10 -8.96
C VAL A 240 -11.92 8.06 -8.06
N PRO A 241 -11.34 8.54 -6.95
CA PRO A 241 -11.96 9.57 -6.12
C PRO A 241 -12.34 10.83 -6.88
N TYR A 242 -13.35 11.57 -6.40
CA TYR A 242 -13.79 12.83 -7.01
C TYR A 242 -12.67 13.88 -7.11
N SER A 243 -12.01 14.15 -5.97
CA SER A 243 -10.90 15.13 -5.84
C SER A 243 -9.55 14.42 -5.84
N PHE A 244 -9.30 13.56 -6.84
CA PHE A 244 -8.07 12.78 -6.94
C PHE A 244 -6.80 13.64 -6.93
N ASP A 245 -6.85 14.84 -7.52
CA ASP A 245 -5.72 15.78 -7.62
C ASP A 245 -5.30 16.21 -6.22
N ARG A 246 -6.27 16.62 -5.41
CA ARG A 246 -6.05 17.01 -4.02
C ARG A 246 -5.50 15.85 -3.20
N ILE A 247 -6.08 14.66 -3.35
CA ILE A 247 -5.63 13.44 -2.65
C ILE A 247 -4.16 13.16 -2.98
N LEU A 248 -3.80 13.17 -4.26
CA LEU A 248 -2.43 12.93 -4.68
C LEU A 248 -1.47 14.04 -4.23
N THR A 249 -1.89 15.31 -4.27
CA THR A 249 -1.04 16.40 -3.77
C THR A 249 -0.86 16.39 -2.26
N ASP A 250 -1.87 15.98 -1.50
CA ASP A 250 -1.80 15.86 -0.04
C ASP A 250 -0.85 14.70 0.35
N GLU A 251 -0.80 13.63 -0.46
CA GLU A 251 0.01 12.44 -0.20
C GLU A 251 1.45 12.53 -0.72
N TYR A 252 1.63 12.91 -1.99
CA TYR A 252 2.93 12.90 -2.69
C TYR A 252 3.49 14.30 -2.99
N GLY A 253 2.74 15.34 -2.67
CA GLY A 253 3.09 16.71 -3.00
C GLY A 253 2.88 17.05 -4.48
N MET A 254 2.80 18.36 -4.77
CA MET A 254 2.50 18.87 -6.11
C MET A 254 3.52 18.47 -7.18
N LYS A 255 4.77 18.18 -6.78
CA LYS A 255 5.85 17.75 -7.68
C LYS A 255 5.58 16.36 -8.30
N SER A 256 4.85 15.48 -7.62
CA SER A 256 4.53 14.14 -8.13
C SER A 256 3.70 14.17 -9.42
N LEU A 257 2.91 15.22 -9.61
CA LEU A 257 2.01 15.40 -10.75
C LEU A 257 2.66 16.06 -11.96
N VAL A 258 3.88 16.61 -11.81
CA VAL A 258 4.54 17.44 -12.83
C VAL A 258 6.00 17.07 -13.09
N SER A 259 6.67 16.36 -12.17
CA SER A 259 8.06 15.95 -12.36
C SER A 259 8.13 14.91 -13.47
N THR A 260 8.88 15.20 -14.53
CA THR A 260 9.03 14.32 -15.69
C THR A 260 10.24 13.41 -15.60
N GLU A 261 10.94 13.39 -14.47
CA GLU A 261 12.05 12.46 -14.20
C GLU A 261 11.88 11.85 -12.81
N TRP A 262 11.95 10.52 -12.74
CA TRP A 262 11.83 9.77 -11.49
C TRP A 262 12.38 8.34 -11.63
N LYS A 263 13.04 7.82 -10.59
CA LYS A 263 13.55 6.43 -10.51
C LYS A 263 14.21 5.92 -11.81
N GLY A 264 15.06 6.73 -12.45
CA GLY A 264 15.75 6.34 -13.70
C GLY A 264 14.88 6.33 -14.96
N HIS A 265 13.69 6.94 -14.91
CA HIS A 265 12.77 7.06 -16.02
C HIS A 265 12.48 8.52 -16.32
N ARG A 266 12.15 8.79 -17.59
CA ARG A 266 11.72 10.09 -18.08
C ARG A 266 10.37 9.99 -18.75
N TRP A 267 9.47 10.88 -18.38
CA TRP A 267 8.18 11.05 -19.04
C TRP A 267 8.38 11.66 -20.43
N THR A 268 7.80 11.01 -21.44
CA THR A 268 7.84 11.42 -22.85
C THR A 268 6.43 11.83 -23.29
N PRO A 269 6.10 13.14 -23.33
CA PRO A 269 4.76 13.63 -23.62
C PRO A 269 4.19 13.17 -24.97
N GLU A 270 5.05 12.95 -25.97
CA GLU A 270 4.66 12.62 -27.35
C GLU A 270 3.97 11.26 -27.44
N ILE A 271 4.42 10.31 -26.62
CA ILE A 271 3.86 8.94 -26.56
C ILE A 271 3.07 8.69 -25.27
N LYS A 272 3.03 9.67 -24.36
CA LYS A 272 2.41 9.57 -23.03
C LYS A 272 2.89 8.36 -22.23
N GLU A 273 4.20 8.16 -22.20
CA GLU A 273 4.82 7.04 -21.49
C GLU A 273 6.05 7.45 -20.68
N TRP A 274 6.29 6.69 -19.62
CA TRP A 274 7.53 6.70 -18.85
C TRP A 274 8.55 5.77 -19.51
N VAL A 275 9.67 6.33 -19.97
CA VAL A 275 10.72 5.60 -20.68
C VAL A 275 11.96 5.49 -19.79
N LYS A 276 12.51 4.29 -19.67
CA LYS A 276 13.74 4.05 -18.92
C LYS A 276 14.92 4.79 -19.56
N VAL A 277 15.60 5.63 -18.79
CA VAL A 277 16.78 6.36 -19.26
C VAL A 277 17.95 5.38 -19.27
N GLN A 278 18.60 5.21 -20.43
CA GLN A 278 19.83 4.41 -20.49
C GLN A 278 20.91 5.11 -19.67
N GLU A 279 21.50 4.42 -18.70
CA GLU A 279 22.70 4.90 -18.03
C GLU A 279 23.80 5.07 -19.08
N LYS A 280 24.29 6.30 -19.28
CA LYS A 280 25.54 6.51 -20.00
C LYS A 280 26.64 5.85 -19.15
N LYS A 281 27.12 4.69 -19.58
CA LYS A 281 28.39 4.15 -19.11
C LYS A 281 29.45 5.20 -19.44
N SER A 282 29.90 5.91 -18.40
CA SER A 282 31.11 6.74 -18.47
C SER A 282 32.35 5.87 -18.40
#